data_AF-A0A7W9Y3N4-F1
#
_entry.id   AF-A0A7W9Y3N4-F1
#
_cell.length_a   1.000
_cell.length_b   1.000
_cell.length_c   1.000
_cell.angle_alpha   90.00
_cell.angle_beta   90.00
_cell.angle_gamma   90.00
#
_symmetry.space_group_name_H-M   'P 1'
#
loop_
_entity.id
_entity.type
_entity.pdbx_description
1 polymer ?
#
loop_
_entity_poly.entity_id
_entity_poly.type
_entity_poly.pdbx_seq_one_letter_code
_entity_poly.pdbx_strand_id
1 'polypeptide(L)'
;MSKSKPVQGDETNLSKRSGRATQSTTASLTFCPLRARKCLHDNHGDLTETVPIKSIKIYLRSLLSVPAGAFAFCAGAPLLMASPAHADFRVCNGTQNLVGVAIGYRAQDGWNTEGWWQVPASTCATLIEGELQSRYYYLYAEDAARGGRWTGDINMCVAENEFKIVGVNDCFTRGHQRMGFKEYDTGRQGSWMVQLSDTPGTQEGQN
;
A
#
# COMPACT_ATOMS: atom_id res chain seq x y z
N MET A 1 -40.29 -13.59 56.21
CA MET A 1 -41.35 -12.82 55.49
C MET A 1 -40.86 -12.53 54.09
N SER A 2 -41.40 -13.21 53.06
CA SER A 2 -42.36 -12.67 52.07
C SER A 2 -41.81 -11.49 51.26
N LYS A 3 -41.75 -11.47 49.93
CA LYS A 3 -42.39 -12.31 48.88
C LYS A 3 -41.66 -12.06 47.54
N SER A 4 -41.47 -13.15 46.80
CA SER A 4 -41.31 -13.21 45.35
C SER A 4 -42.67 -13.07 44.63
N LYS A 5 -42.73 -12.41 43.47
CA LYS A 5 -43.29 -12.95 42.19
C LYS A 5 -43.30 -11.92 41.03
N PRO A 6 -43.38 -12.42 39.76
CA PRO A 6 -43.15 -11.68 38.52
C PRO A 6 -44.47 -11.20 37.87
N VAL A 7 -44.36 -10.39 36.81
CA VAL A 7 -45.48 -10.07 35.91
C VAL A 7 -45.14 -10.50 34.48
N GLN A 8 -46.08 -11.22 33.90
CA GLN A 8 -46.04 -11.88 32.61
C GLN A 8 -47.26 -11.45 31.79
N GLY A 9 -47.04 -11.23 30.48
CA GLY A 9 -48.02 -11.36 29.40
C GLY A 9 -49.02 -10.21 29.21
N ASP A 10 -49.16 -9.72 27.97
CA ASP A 10 -50.32 -10.12 27.17
C ASP A 10 -50.06 -9.92 25.67
N GLU A 11 -50.61 -10.85 24.90
CA GLU A 11 -50.71 -10.88 23.45
C GLU A 11 -51.68 -9.79 22.96
N THR A 12 -51.54 -9.33 21.72
CA THR A 12 -52.70 -9.29 20.80
C THR A 12 -52.30 -9.01 19.35
N ASN A 13 -52.75 -9.93 18.50
CA ASN A 13 -52.81 -9.90 17.04
C ASN A 13 -53.69 -8.76 16.49
N LEU A 14 -53.32 -8.15 15.36
CA LEU A 14 -54.24 -7.76 14.27
C LEU A 14 -53.44 -7.30 13.02
N SER A 15 -53.34 -8.12 11.96
CA SER A 15 -54.27 -8.27 10.82
C SER A 15 -54.02 -7.31 9.64
N LYS A 16 -53.52 -7.90 8.55
CA LYS A 16 -53.87 -7.74 7.12
C LYS A 16 -54.24 -6.36 6.56
N ARG A 17 -53.49 -5.95 5.52
CA ARG A 17 -53.96 -5.59 4.16
C ARG A 17 -52.74 -5.37 3.25
N SER A 18 -52.50 -6.20 2.23
CA SER A 18 -53.09 -6.16 0.88
C SER A 18 -52.54 -5.06 -0.04
N GLY A 19 -51.61 -5.45 -0.91
CA GLY A 19 -51.64 -5.13 -2.35
C GLY A 19 -50.85 -3.91 -2.86
N ARG A 20 -49.71 -4.16 -3.54
CA ARG A 20 -49.57 -3.83 -4.98
C ARG A 20 -48.29 -4.43 -5.58
N ALA A 21 -48.48 -5.19 -6.65
CA ALA A 21 -47.43 -5.64 -7.56
C ALA A 21 -46.85 -4.46 -8.36
N THR A 22 -45.53 -4.36 -8.45
CA THR A 22 -44.87 -3.63 -9.54
C THR A 22 -43.53 -4.28 -9.89
N GLN A 23 -43.58 -5.06 -10.96
CA GLN A 23 -42.55 -5.23 -12.01
C GLN A 23 -41.16 -5.77 -11.61
N SER A 24 -41.04 -7.08 -11.87
CA SER A 24 -39.82 -7.81 -12.21
C SER A 24 -39.05 -7.09 -13.32
N THR A 25 -37.86 -6.57 -13.03
CA THR A 25 -36.88 -6.21 -14.07
C THR A 25 -35.78 -7.25 -14.02
N THR A 26 -35.98 -8.32 -14.77
CA THR A 26 -34.99 -9.35 -15.06
C THR A 26 -33.89 -8.75 -15.93
N ALA A 27 -32.76 -8.39 -15.31
CA ALA A 27 -31.54 -8.07 -16.06
C ALA A 27 -30.85 -9.39 -16.46
N SER A 28 -31.22 -9.91 -17.64
CA SER A 28 -30.49 -11.00 -18.28
C SER A 28 -29.10 -10.51 -18.69
N LEU A 29 -28.06 -10.96 -17.98
CA LEU A 29 -26.69 -10.79 -18.42
C LEU A 29 -26.38 -11.86 -19.48
N THR A 30 -26.43 -11.45 -20.73
CA THR A 30 -26.01 -12.24 -21.89
C THR A 30 -24.50 -12.49 -21.80
N PHE A 31 -24.14 -13.77 -21.61
CA PHE A 31 -22.81 -14.28 -21.86
C PHE A 31 -22.44 -13.99 -23.33
N CYS A 32 -21.34 -13.26 -23.54
CA CYS A 32 -20.75 -13.05 -24.85
C CYS A 32 -19.52 -13.97 -24.98
N PRO A 33 -19.63 -15.15 -25.61
CA PRO A 33 -18.46 -15.96 -25.90
C PRO A 33 -17.81 -15.48 -27.20
N LEU A 34 -16.48 -15.35 -27.13
CA LEU A 34 -15.50 -15.40 -28.23
C LEU A 34 -15.20 -14.11 -29.03
N ARG A 35 -14.04 -13.53 -28.66
CA ARG A 35 -12.88 -13.32 -29.55
C ARG A 35 -12.96 -12.18 -30.59
N ALA A 36 -12.60 -10.96 -30.17
CA ALA A 36 -11.69 -10.07 -30.93
C ALA A 36 -11.34 -8.79 -30.15
N ARG A 37 -10.04 -8.63 -29.85
CA ARG A 37 -9.23 -7.41 -29.86
C ARG A 37 -9.87 -6.07 -29.39
N LYS A 38 -9.35 -5.60 -28.25
CA LYS A 38 -9.11 -4.19 -27.85
C LYS A 38 -9.64 -3.11 -28.81
N CYS A 39 -10.63 -2.34 -28.35
CA CYS A 39 -10.82 -0.96 -28.79
C CYS A 39 -10.30 -0.05 -27.67
N LEU A 40 -9.08 0.49 -27.85
CA LEU A 40 -8.52 1.58 -27.07
C LEU A 40 -9.00 2.88 -27.72
N HIS A 41 -9.74 3.70 -26.98
CA HIS A 41 -10.01 5.08 -27.38
C HIS A 41 -8.85 5.92 -26.83
N ASP A 42 -7.98 6.37 -27.73
CA ASP A 42 -6.93 7.35 -27.45
C ASP A 42 -7.40 8.69 -28.02
N ASN A 43 -7.48 9.71 -27.18
CA ASN A 43 -7.77 11.09 -27.59
C ASN A 43 -6.69 11.99 -26.99
N HIS A 44 -5.56 12.10 -27.68
CA HIS A 44 -4.90 13.39 -27.83
C HIS A 44 -3.92 13.33 -29.00
N GLY A 45 -4.22 14.12 -30.02
CA GLY A 45 -3.35 14.33 -31.17
C GLY A 45 -2.17 15.21 -30.79
N ASP A 46 -0.99 14.79 -31.23
CA ASP A 46 0.05 15.70 -31.66
C ASP A 46 0.77 15.07 -32.87
N LEU A 47 0.70 15.78 -33.99
CA LEU A 47 1.38 15.47 -35.24
C LEU A 47 2.42 16.56 -35.43
N THR A 48 3.67 16.30 -35.03
CA THR A 48 4.80 17.15 -35.40
C THR A 48 5.58 16.56 -36.57
N GLU A 49 5.86 17.45 -37.51
CA GLU A 49 6.16 17.22 -38.91
C GLU A 49 7.51 16.55 -39.19
N THR A 50 7.50 15.74 -40.24
CA THR A 50 8.69 15.32 -40.97
C THR A 50 9.37 16.53 -41.62
N VAL A 51 10.62 16.82 -41.26
CA VAL A 51 11.45 17.79 -41.99
C VAL A 51 12.20 17.06 -43.12
N PRO A 52 11.95 17.39 -44.39
CA PRO A 52 12.85 17.04 -45.48
C PRO A 52 13.93 18.12 -45.61
N ILE A 53 15.10 17.75 -46.16
CA ILE A 53 15.84 18.49 -47.21
C ILE A 53 17.35 18.26 -47.11
N LYS A 54 17.81 17.47 -48.09
CA LYS A 54 18.92 17.67 -49.03
C LYS A 54 20.35 17.86 -48.52
N SER A 55 21.16 16.95 -49.07
CA SER A 55 22.51 17.19 -49.60
C SER A 55 23.64 17.38 -48.60
N ILE A 56 24.32 16.29 -48.23
CA ILE A 56 25.79 16.30 -48.18
C ILE A 56 26.31 14.98 -48.75
N LYS A 57 27.32 15.15 -49.61
CA LYS A 57 27.78 14.26 -50.66
C LYS A 57 28.32 12.92 -50.15
N ILE A 58 27.88 11.86 -50.82
CA ILE A 58 28.57 10.57 -50.89
C ILE A 58 29.94 10.83 -51.51
N TYR A 59 30.98 10.98 -50.69
CA TYR A 59 32.35 10.91 -51.15
C TYR A 59 32.83 9.46 -51.07
N LEU A 60 32.51 8.74 -52.14
CA LEU A 60 33.23 7.56 -52.58
C LEU A 60 34.68 8.00 -52.87
N ARG A 61 35.62 7.71 -51.96
CA ARG A 61 37.05 7.78 -52.25
C ARG A 61 37.75 6.53 -51.75
N SER A 62 38.03 5.67 -52.73
CA SER A 62 39.21 4.84 -52.91
C SER A 62 39.70 3.98 -51.74
N LEU A 63 39.49 2.68 -51.95
CA LEU A 63 40.44 1.58 -51.77
C LEU A 63 41.88 2.03 -51.46
N LEU A 64 42.30 1.87 -50.21
CA LEU A 64 43.67 1.54 -49.88
C LEU A 64 43.67 0.51 -48.75
N SER A 65 44.29 -0.62 -49.08
CA SER A 65 44.63 -1.78 -48.26
C SER A 65 45.17 -1.42 -46.87
N VAL A 66 44.59 -2.02 -45.83
CA VAL A 66 45.21 -2.13 -44.50
C VAL A 66 45.26 -3.63 -44.14
N PRO A 67 46.42 -4.15 -43.71
CA PRO A 67 46.65 -5.57 -43.54
C PRO A 67 45.88 -6.15 -42.35
N ALA A 68 45.71 -7.47 -42.38
CA ALA A 68 45.12 -8.27 -41.32
C ALA A 68 45.69 -7.91 -39.93
N GLY A 69 44.85 -7.43 -39.03
CA GLY A 69 45.24 -7.23 -37.63
C GLY A 69 44.47 -6.11 -36.93
N ALA A 70 43.21 -6.37 -36.56
CA ALA A 70 42.54 -5.89 -35.36
C ALA A 70 41.02 -6.03 -35.55
N PHE A 71 40.42 -7.04 -34.92
CA PHE A 71 38.99 -7.02 -34.64
C PHE A 71 38.72 -5.83 -33.70
N ALA A 72 38.36 -4.68 -34.27
CA ALA A 72 37.75 -3.59 -33.51
C ALA A 72 36.34 -4.04 -33.10
N PHE A 73 36.27 -4.74 -31.97
CA PHE A 73 35.04 -5.07 -31.30
C PHE A 73 34.43 -3.75 -30.81
N CYS A 74 33.51 -3.18 -31.59
CA CYS A 74 32.63 -2.12 -31.11
C CYS A 74 31.75 -2.70 -30.00
N ALA A 75 32.29 -2.72 -28.78
CA ALA A 75 31.55 -2.98 -27.55
C ALA A 75 30.57 -1.82 -27.37
N GLY A 76 29.37 -1.94 -27.97
CA GLY A 76 28.23 -1.13 -27.59
C GLY A 76 27.89 -1.45 -26.14
N ALA A 77 28.35 -0.63 -25.20
CA ALA A 77 27.99 -0.74 -23.80
C ALA A 77 26.48 -0.46 -23.67
N PRO A 78 25.67 -1.42 -23.18
CA PRO A 78 24.29 -1.12 -22.84
C PRO A 78 24.31 -0.15 -21.66
N LEU A 79 23.77 1.05 -21.86
CA LEU A 79 23.45 1.98 -20.78
C LEU A 79 22.32 1.35 -19.95
N LEU A 80 22.69 0.62 -18.90
CA LEU A 80 21.75 0.11 -17.91
C LEU A 80 21.19 1.31 -17.15
N MET A 81 19.93 1.64 -17.39
CA MET A 81 19.16 2.58 -16.56
C MET A 81 18.97 1.94 -15.19
N ALA A 82 19.85 2.27 -14.24
CA ALA A 82 19.69 1.87 -12.86
C ALA A 82 18.55 2.68 -12.25
N SER A 83 17.47 2.00 -11.86
CA SER A 83 16.41 2.62 -11.08
C SER A 83 16.98 3.10 -9.74
N PRO A 84 16.58 4.27 -9.23
CA PRO A 84 17.00 4.74 -7.91
C PRO A 84 16.64 3.68 -6.86
N ALA A 85 17.64 3.25 -6.10
CA ALA A 85 17.43 2.42 -4.93
C ALA A 85 16.90 3.33 -3.81
N HIS A 86 15.60 3.27 -3.55
CA HIS A 86 14.97 4.02 -2.47
C HIS A 86 15.22 3.32 -1.13
N ALA A 87 15.69 4.07 -0.15
CA ALA A 87 16.08 3.58 1.15
C ALA A 87 14.90 3.73 2.13
N ASP A 88 13.78 3.04 1.91
CA ASP A 88 12.52 3.36 2.59
C ASP A 88 12.13 2.38 3.71
N PHE A 89 11.22 2.80 4.61
CA PHE A 89 10.45 1.87 5.47
C PHE A 89 9.14 1.49 4.79
N ARG A 90 8.96 0.22 4.46
CA ARG A 90 7.79 -0.28 3.71
C ARG A 90 7.01 -1.31 4.51
N VAL A 91 5.70 -1.28 4.36
CA VAL A 91 4.80 -2.30 4.91
C VAL A 91 3.99 -2.92 3.79
N CYS A 92 4.08 -4.23 3.65
CA CYS A 92 3.38 -5.03 2.67
C CYS A 92 2.23 -5.78 3.32
N ASN A 93 1.00 -5.46 2.94
CA ASN A 93 -0.21 -6.14 3.41
C ASN A 93 -0.44 -7.43 2.60
N GLY A 94 -0.09 -8.58 3.18
CA GLY A 94 -0.35 -9.91 2.61
C GLY A 94 -1.72 -10.48 2.95
N THR A 95 -2.61 -9.70 3.56
CA THR A 95 -3.99 -10.11 3.87
C THR A 95 -4.94 -9.80 2.71
N GLN A 96 -6.17 -10.30 2.84
CA GLN A 96 -7.26 -10.05 1.88
C GLN A 96 -8.09 -8.78 2.19
N ASN A 97 -7.78 -8.09 3.30
CA ASN A 97 -8.54 -6.91 3.75
C ASN A 97 -7.68 -5.65 3.71
N LEU A 98 -8.34 -4.50 3.77
CA LEU A 98 -7.66 -3.23 4.03
C LEU A 98 -7.12 -3.23 5.46
N VAL A 99 -5.86 -2.83 5.61
CA VAL A 99 -5.18 -2.71 6.90
C VAL A 99 -4.82 -1.25 7.15
N GLY A 100 -5.22 -0.74 8.31
CA GLY A 100 -4.75 0.54 8.84
C GLY A 100 -3.42 0.35 9.54
N VAL A 101 -2.44 1.20 9.26
CA VAL A 101 -1.09 1.11 9.83
C VAL A 101 -0.71 2.44 10.49
N ALA A 102 -0.02 2.35 11.61
CA ALA A 102 0.62 3.45 12.31
C ALA A 102 2.07 3.07 12.65
N ILE A 103 2.97 4.05 12.63
CA ILE A 103 4.40 3.88 12.92
C ILE A 103 4.85 4.82 14.03
N GLY A 104 5.71 4.33 14.90
CA GLY A 104 6.41 5.09 15.92
C GLY A 104 7.91 4.99 15.73
N TYR A 105 8.63 6.08 16.00
CA TYR A 105 10.08 6.14 15.90
C TYR A 105 10.66 7.22 16.80
N ARG A 106 11.98 7.18 17.00
CA ARG A 106 12.72 8.26 17.69
C ARG A 106 13.21 9.28 16.68
N ALA A 107 12.90 10.53 16.94
CA ALA A 107 13.32 11.72 16.20
C ALA A 107 14.12 12.66 17.13
N GLN A 108 14.57 13.80 16.59
CA GLN A 108 15.36 14.78 17.36
C GLN A 108 14.56 15.43 18.50
N ASP A 109 13.25 15.58 18.31
CA ASP A 109 12.28 16.11 19.26
C ASP A 109 11.72 15.06 20.23
N GLY A 110 12.17 13.81 20.13
CA GLY A 110 11.81 12.72 21.03
C GLY A 110 11.08 11.59 20.33
N TRP A 111 10.04 11.06 20.97
CA TRP A 111 9.24 9.98 20.41
C TRP A 111 8.15 10.55 19.51
N ASN A 112 8.08 10.09 18.26
CA ASN A 112 7.03 10.49 17.33
C ASN A 112 6.21 9.28 16.91
N THR A 113 4.89 9.46 16.80
CA THR A 113 3.98 8.50 16.17
C THR A 113 3.20 9.14 15.05
N GLU A 114 3.04 8.39 13.96
CA GLU A 114 2.33 8.81 12.75
C GLU A 114 1.37 7.70 12.31
N GLY A 115 0.33 8.09 11.59
CA GLY A 115 -0.73 7.21 11.06
C GLY A 115 -1.85 8.06 10.48
N TRP A 116 -2.92 7.54 9.92
CA TRP A 116 -3.16 6.16 9.53
C TRP A 116 -2.84 6.01 8.05
N TRP A 117 -1.93 5.10 7.72
CA TRP A 117 -1.81 4.64 6.34
C TRP A 117 -2.87 3.59 6.08
N GLN A 118 -3.52 3.71 4.94
CA GLN A 118 -4.43 2.69 4.43
C GLN A 118 -3.67 1.83 3.43
N VAL A 119 -3.48 0.55 3.77
CA VAL A 119 -2.77 -0.41 2.91
C VAL A 119 -3.79 -1.41 2.37
N PRO A 120 -4.18 -1.32 1.08
CA PRO A 120 -5.08 -2.27 0.46
C PRO A 120 -4.53 -3.71 0.49
N ALA A 121 -5.44 -4.67 0.34
CA ALA A 121 -5.10 -6.09 0.27
C ALA A 121 -4.03 -6.38 -0.79
N SER A 122 -3.04 -7.22 -0.44
CA SER A 122 -1.95 -7.63 -1.35
C SER A 122 -1.11 -6.50 -1.94
N THR A 123 -1.04 -5.35 -1.27
CA THR A 123 -0.23 -4.19 -1.70
C THR A 123 0.79 -3.77 -0.65
N CYS A 124 1.74 -2.92 -1.01
CA CYS A 124 2.69 -2.33 -0.07
C CYS A 124 2.56 -0.81 -0.06
N ALA A 125 2.76 -0.21 1.12
CA ALA A 125 2.86 1.22 1.31
C ALA A 125 4.24 1.58 1.87
N THR A 126 4.77 2.73 1.46
CA THR A 126 5.94 3.36 2.08
C THR A 126 5.45 4.24 3.23
N LEU A 127 5.95 4.00 4.44
CA LEU A 127 5.59 4.77 5.64
C LEU A 127 6.61 5.88 5.93
N ILE A 128 7.89 5.60 5.66
CA ILE A 128 8.99 6.57 5.78
C ILE A 128 9.75 6.55 4.46
N GLU A 129 9.84 7.72 3.85
CA GLU A 129 10.59 7.94 2.62
C GLU A 129 12.04 8.29 2.93
N GLY A 130 12.97 7.67 2.21
CA GLY A 130 14.39 7.92 2.38
C GLY A 130 15.00 7.28 3.62
N GLU A 131 16.33 7.37 3.71
CA GLU A 131 17.17 6.56 4.58
C GLU A 131 16.70 6.57 6.05
N LEU A 132 16.59 5.38 6.62
CA LEU A 132 16.18 5.19 8.00
C LEU A 132 17.19 5.79 8.99
N GLN A 133 16.75 6.82 9.72
CA GLN A 133 17.58 7.54 10.69
C GLN A 133 17.65 6.84 12.07
N SER A 134 16.70 5.96 12.36
CA SER A 134 16.63 5.17 13.59
C SER A 134 16.93 3.69 13.34
N ARG A 135 17.43 2.99 14.36
CA ARG A 135 17.58 1.52 14.34
C ARG A 135 16.27 0.80 14.64
N TYR A 136 15.48 1.34 15.56
CA TYR A 136 14.24 0.72 16.03
C TYR A 136 13.04 1.51 15.53
N TYR A 137 12.11 0.79 14.91
CA TYR A 137 10.80 1.31 14.51
C TYR A 137 9.71 0.50 15.17
N TYR A 138 8.58 1.12 15.43
CA TYR A 138 7.48 0.55 16.16
C TYR A 138 6.26 0.56 15.25
N LEU A 139 5.59 -0.56 15.06
CA LEU A 139 4.46 -0.67 14.15
C LEU A 139 3.21 -1.09 14.90
N TYR A 140 2.10 -0.40 14.65
CA TYR A 140 0.78 -0.86 15.00
C TYR A 140 0.00 -1.04 13.69
N ALA A 141 -0.73 -2.14 13.55
CA ALA A 141 -1.61 -2.32 12.41
C ALA A 141 -2.93 -3.00 12.81
N GLU A 142 -4.00 -2.71 12.08
CA GLU A 142 -5.32 -3.30 12.31
C GLU A 142 -6.08 -3.60 11.01
N ASP A 143 -6.70 -4.78 10.95
CA ASP A 143 -7.57 -5.23 9.88
C ASP A 143 -8.94 -4.56 10.01
N ALA A 144 -9.33 -3.79 9.00
CA ALA A 144 -10.57 -3.00 8.99
C ALA A 144 -11.85 -3.85 9.01
N ALA A 145 -11.79 -5.13 8.65
CA ALA A 145 -12.97 -6.00 8.52
C ALA A 145 -13.06 -7.05 9.64
N ARG A 146 -11.95 -7.74 9.94
CA ARG A 146 -11.95 -8.88 10.88
C ARG A 146 -11.55 -8.49 12.31
N GLY A 147 -11.03 -7.28 12.51
CA GLY A 147 -10.55 -6.81 13.82
C GLY A 147 -9.26 -7.49 14.30
N GLY A 148 -8.52 -8.15 13.39
CA GLY A 148 -7.17 -8.63 13.66
C GLY A 148 -6.21 -7.45 13.86
N ARG A 149 -5.28 -7.56 14.81
CA ARG A 149 -4.34 -6.48 15.14
C ARG A 149 -2.93 -7.01 15.28
N TRP A 150 -1.97 -6.31 14.67
CA TRP A 150 -0.54 -6.55 14.89
C TRP A 150 -0.08 -5.55 15.93
N THR A 151 0.01 -6.04 17.17
CA THR A 151 0.35 -5.23 18.34
C THR A 151 1.60 -5.76 19.03
N GLY A 152 2.24 -4.92 19.82
CA GLY A 152 3.31 -5.33 20.74
C GLY A 152 3.22 -4.61 22.07
N ASP A 153 4.28 -4.71 22.87
CA ASP A 153 4.28 -4.27 24.27
C ASP A 153 4.55 -2.77 24.46
N ILE A 154 4.96 -2.07 23.38
CA ILE A 154 5.41 -0.68 23.46
C ILE A 154 4.22 0.26 23.28
N ASN A 155 3.77 0.83 24.38
CA ASN A 155 2.61 1.71 24.37
C ASN A 155 2.94 3.10 23.81
N MET A 156 2.20 3.54 22.81
CA MET A 156 2.32 4.89 22.23
C MET A 156 0.94 5.49 21.92
N CYS A 157 0.92 6.78 21.59
CA CYS A 157 -0.32 7.52 21.32
C CYS A 157 -0.77 7.40 19.85
N VAL A 158 -2.07 7.25 19.64
CA VAL A 158 -2.74 7.16 18.33
C VAL A 158 -3.97 8.04 18.33
N ALA A 159 -4.28 8.71 17.21
CA ALA A 159 -5.54 9.45 17.04
C ALA A 159 -6.51 8.72 16.10
N GLU A 160 -7.77 9.17 16.05
CA GLU A 160 -8.81 8.54 15.22
C GLU A 160 -8.60 8.78 13.71
N ASN A 161 -8.20 9.99 13.33
CA ASN A 161 -7.91 10.39 11.95
C ASN A 161 -6.41 10.37 11.68
N GLU A 162 -5.98 10.68 10.46
CA GLU A 162 -4.57 10.90 10.13
C GLU A 162 -3.90 11.89 11.09
N PHE A 163 -2.70 11.57 11.55
CA PHE A 163 -2.05 12.16 12.69
C PHE A 163 -0.53 12.07 12.63
N LYS A 164 0.08 13.04 13.32
CA LYS A 164 1.47 13.02 13.75
C LYS A 164 1.52 13.58 15.17
N ILE A 165 1.95 12.76 16.12
CA ILE A 165 1.96 13.08 17.55
C ILE A 165 3.38 12.98 18.07
N VAL A 166 3.85 14.06 18.70
CA VAL A 166 5.11 14.09 19.45
C VAL A 166 4.83 13.72 20.91
N GLY A 167 5.64 12.83 21.46
CA GLY A 167 5.58 12.33 22.83
C GLY A 167 4.56 11.20 23.05
N VAL A 168 4.94 10.25 23.91
CA VAL A 168 4.15 9.05 24.24
C VAL A 168 3.41 9.13 25.59
N ASN A 169 3.59 10.24 26.32
CA ASN A 169 2.99 10.44 27.64
C ASN A 169 1.59 11.06 27.52
N ASP A 170 0.75 10.77 28.52
CA ASP A 170 -0.57 11.38 28.74
C ASP A 170 -1.51 11.31 27.54
N CYS A 171 -1.46 10.23 26.74
CA CYS A 171 -2.25 10.08 25.52
C CYS A 171 -3.73 10.45 25.73
N PHE A 172 -4.37 9.86 26.75
CA PHE A 172 -5.79 10.08 27.04
C PHE A 172 -6.11 11.52 27.43
N THR A 173 -5.28 12.15 28.27
CA THR A 173 -5.45 13.55 28.69
C THR A 173 -5.32 14.50 27.50
N ARG A 174 -4.53 14.13 26.50
CA ARG A 174 -4.33 14.87 25.24
C ARG A 174 -5.39 14.56 24.17
N GLY A 175 -6.37 13.71 24.47
CA GLY A 175 -7.43 13.31 23.51
C GLY A 175 -7.01 12.22 22.52
N HIS A 176 -5.93 11.49 22.81
CA HIS A 176 -5.44 10.35 22.03
C HIS A 176 -5.75 9.02 22.72
N GLN A 177 -5.69 7.93 21.97
CA GLN A 177 -5.77 6.57 22.50
C GLN A 177 -4.37 6.01 22.72
N ARG A 178 -4.24 5.07 23.66
CA ARG A 178 -2.99 4.36 23.92
C ARG A 178 -3.04 2.97 23.31
N MET A 179 -2.18 2.71 22.33
CA MET A 179 -2.12 1.46 21.58
C MET A 179 -0.74 0.82 21.74
N GLY A 180 -0.67 -0.52 21.66
CA GLY A 180 0.57 -1.28 21.80
C GLY A 180 1.23 -1.55 20.45
N PHE A 181 2.40 -0.97 20.22
CA PHE A 181 3.18 -1.10 19.00
C PHE A 181 4.20 -2.25 19.14
N LYS A 182 4.41 -2.96 18.03
CA LYS A 182 5.43 -4.00 17.90
C LYS A 182 6.75 -3.39 17.45
N GLU A 183 7.82 -3.69 18.17
CA GLU A 183 9.17 -3.25 17.81
C GLU A 183 9.75 -4.07 16.66
N TYR A 184 10.42 -3.38 15.74
CA TYR A 184 11.21 -3.92 14.64
C TYR A 184 12.62 -3.34 14.72
N ASP A 185 13.61 -4.21 14.93
CA ASP A 185 15.03 -3.85 14.85
C ASP A 185 15.49 -3.95 13.40
N THR A 186 15.81 -2.80 12.80
CA THR A 186 16.27 -2.71 11.41
C THR A 186 17.78 -2.94 11.28
N GLY A 187 18.51 -3.15 12.39
CA GLY A 187 19.95 -3.37 12.35
C GLY A 187 20.76 -2.18 11.79
N ARG A 188 20.18 -0.97 11.76
CA ARG A 188 20.72 0.23 11.08
C ARG A 188 20.80 0.09 9.55
N GLN A 189 19.95 -0.76 8.97
CA GLN A 189 19.79 -0.80 7.52
C GLN A 189 19.10 0.47 7.04
N GLY A 190 19.55 1.00 5.89
CA GLY A 190 18.96 2.20 5.30
C GLY A 190 17.53 2.00 4.77
N SER A 191 17.09 0.76 4.57
CA SER A 191 15.73 0.39 4.15
C SER A 191 15.25 -0.85 4.90
N TRP A 192 13.94 -0.94 5.15
CA TRP A 192 13.34 -2.09 5.81
C TRP A 192 11.95 -2.38 5.25
N MET A 193 11.55 -3.66 5.25
CA MET A 193 10.23 -4.08 4.81
C MET A 193 9.60 -5.03 5.82
N VAL A 194 8.38 -4.72 6.23
CA VAL A 194 7.55 -5.57 7.08
C VAL A 194 6.43 -6.17 6.24
N GLN A 195 6.32 -7.49 6.25
CA GLN A 195 5.18 -8.19 5.66
C GLN A 195 4.10 -8.35 6.74
N LEU A 196 2.84 -8.05 6.48
CA LEU A 196 1.70 -8.38 7.34
C LEU A 196 1.00 -9.62 6.78
N SER A 197 0.59 -10.54 7.64
CA SER A 197 -0.04 -11.81 7.28
C SER A 197 -1.27 -12.09 8.16
N ASP A 198 -2.21 -12.90 7.65
CA ASP A 198 -3.52 -13.19 8.26
C ASP A 198 -3.47 -13.77 9.69
N THR A 199 -2.30 -14.21 10.15
CA THR A 199 -2.07 -14.66 11.53
C THR A 199 -1.36 -13.52 12.29
N PRO A 200 -2.08 -12.66 13.03
CA PRO A 200 -1.49 -11.50 13.72
C PRO A 200 -0.52 -11.81 14.87
N GLY A 201 -0.29 -13.08 15.21
CA GLY A 201 0.72 -13.48 16.20
C GLY A 201 1.77 -14.36 15.55
N THR A 202 3.04 -14.12 15.87
CA THR A 202 4.22 -14.83 15.34
C THR A 202 4.72 -14.31 13.99
N GLN A 203 5.28 -13.10 14.01
CA GLN A 203 6.41 -12.82 13.14
C GLN A 203 7.65 -12.76 14.01
N GLU A 204 8.24 -13.94 14.21
CA GLU A 204 9.63 -14.08 14.61
C GLU A 204 10.49 -13.41 13.55
N GLY A 205 11.44 -12.58 13.99
CA GLY A 205 12.33 -11.84 13.12
C GLY A 205 13.04 -12.77 12.15
N GLN A 206 12.73 -12.62 10.87
CA GLN A 206 13.65 -13.05 9.82
C GLN A 206 14.66 -11.92 9.63
N ASN A 207 15.78 -12.04 10.34
CA ASN A 207 17.16 -11.96 9.83
C ASN A 207 18.12 -11.44 10.90
#